data_AF-A0A661M2U4-F1
#
_entry.id   AF-A0A661M2U4-F1
#
_cell.length_a   1.000
_cell.length_b   1.000
_cell.length_c   1.000
_cell.angle_alpha   90.00
_cell.angle_beta   90.00
_cell.angle_gamma   90.00
#
_symmetry.space_group_name_H-M   'P 1'
#
loop_
_entity.id
_entity.type
_entity.pdbx_description
1 polymer ?
#
loop_
_entity_poly.entity_id
_entity_poly.type
_entity_poly.pdbx_seq_one_letter_code
_entity_poly.pdbx_strand_id
1 'polypeptide(L)'
;IMYYLEHESFYPPNVGDTIVILNTDPPNKLEIRQVLEKLNVLIPVGHNLSFTIQNTGETCMVTVNSPLNAFALFADGDTDIVGEVDKEGKVDIY
;
A
#
# COMPACT_ATOMS: atom_id res chain seq x y z
N ILE A 1 -3.80 7.67 6.38
CA ILE A 1 -4.35 8.89 7.01
C ILE A 1 -4.65 8.67 8.50
N MET A 2 -5.47 7.69 8.89
CA MET A 2 -5.86 7.46 10.30
C MET A 2 -4.65 7.28 11.24
N TYR A 3 -3.69 6.40 10.90
CA TYR A 3 -2.46 6.24 11.70
C TYR A 3 -1.67 7.54 11.89
N TYR A 4 -1.47 8.32 10.81
CA TYR A 4 -0.71 9.57 10.85
C TYR A 4 -1.40 10.62 11.72
N LEU A 5 -2.73 10.74 11.63
CA LEU A 5 -3.50 11.67 12.46
C LEU A 5 -3.41 11.36 13.97
N GLU A 6 -3.22 10.09 14.33
CA GLU A 6 -3.12 9.64 15.72
C GLU A 6 -1.69 9.66 16.27
N HIS A 7 -0.69 9.43 15.42
CA HIS A 7 0.70 9.16 15.84
C HIS A 7 1.74 10.14 15.28
N GLU A 8 1.31 11.13 14.46
CA GLU A 8 2.19 12.07 13.74
C GLU A 8 3.32 11.38 12.94
N SER A 9 3.08 10.14 12.49
CA SER A 9 4.05 9.29 11.78
C SER A 9 3.36 8.42 10.73
N PHE A 10 4.09 8.05 9.68
CA PHE A 10 3.56 7.13 8.66
C PHE A 10 3.47 5.70 9.19
N TYR A 11 2.70 4.87 8.49
CA TYR A 11 2.70 3.43 8.70
C TYR A 11 3.21 2.75 7.42
N PRO A 12 4.20 1.85 7.49
CA PRO A 12 4.90 1.40 8.70
C PRO A 12 5.78 2.51 9.35
N PRO A 13 6.07 2.44 10.65
CA PRO A 13 6.58 3.59 11.41
C PRO A 13 8.05 3.94 11.13
N ASN A 14 8.89 2.96 10.82
CA ASN A 14 10.31 3.23 10.57
C ASN A 14 10.56 3.50 9.09
N VAL A 15 11.48 4.42 8.81
CA VAL A 15 11.93 4.71 7.45
C VAL A 15 12.55 3.45 6.83
N GLY A 16 12.10 3.09 5.64
CA GLY A 16 12.52 1.88 4.93
C GLY A 16 11.69 0.64 5.24
N ASP A 17 10.88 0.64 6.30
CA ASP A 17 9.95 -0.46 6.55
C ASP A 17 8.96 -0.55 5.39
N THR A 18 8.67 -1.78 4.99
CA THR A 18 7.81 -2.08 3.86
C THR A 18 6.83 -3.18 4.25
N ILE A 19 5.55 -2.91 4.04
CA ILE A 19 4.49 -3.91 4.11
C ILE A 19 4.30 -4.45 2.69
N VAL A 20 4.38 -5.76 2.54
CA VAL A 20 4.16 -6.46 1.26
C VAL A 20 3.03 -7.45 1.42
N ILE A 21 2.00 -7.33 0.59
CA ILE A 21 0.86 -8.23 0.53
C ILE A 21 0.73 -8.72 -0.92
N LEU A 22 1.09 -9.97 -1.15
CA LEU A 22 1.08 -10.62 -2.46
C LEU A 22 -0.28 -11.27 -2.72
N ASN A 23 -0.68 -11.36 -3.98
CA ASN A 23 -1.91 -12.08 -4.39
C ASN A 23 -1.98 -13.55 -3.93
N THR A 24 -0.84 -14.17 -3.62
CA THR A 24 -0.74 -15.54 -3.12
C THR A 24 -0.78 -15.65 -1.60
N ASP A 25 -0.77 -14.52 -0.89
CA ASP A 25 -0.78 -14.52 0.57
C ASP A 25 -2.11 -15.04 1.12
N PRO A 26 -2.08 -15.72 2.27
CA PRO A 26 -3.30 -16.21 2.87
C PRO A 26 -4.16 -15.06 3.39
N PRO A 27 -5.50 -15.20 3.41
CA PRO A 27 -6.43 -14.13 3.79
C PRO A 27 -6.24 -13.57 5.21
N ASN A 28 -5.61 -14.37 6.08
CA ASN A 28 -5.37 -14.05 7.49
C ASN A 28 -3.95 -13.55 7.76
N LYS A 29 -3.16 -13.22 6.73
CA LYS A 29 -1.84 -12.63 6.87
C LYS A 29 -1.91 -11.39 7.77
N LEU A 30 -0.94 -11.25 8.68
CA LEU A 30 -0.94 -10.20 9.69
C LEU A 30 -0.99 -8.80 9.07
N GLU A 31 -0.24 -8.60 7.99
CA GLU A 31 -0.13 -7.37 7.24
C GLU A 31 -1.49 -6.92 6.69
N ILE A 32 -2.34 -7.84 6.22
CA ILE A 32 -3.70 -7.52 5.76
C ILE A 32 -4.52 -6.93 6.91
N ARG A 33 -4.43 -7.54 8.10
CA ARG A 33 -5.11 -7.03 9.30
C ARG A 33 -4.55 -5.68 9.73
N GLN A 34 -3.23 -5.50 9.69
CA GLN A 34 -2.59 -4.25 10.06
C GLN A 34 -2.99 -3.10 9.13
N VAL A 35 -3.06 -3.35 7.82
CA VAL A 35 -3.51 -2.34 6.84
C VAL A 35 -4.96 -1.94 7.11
N LEU A 36 -5.84 -2.90 7.46
CA LEU A 36 -7.20 -2.57 7.89
C LEU A 36 -7.22 -1.77 9.20
N GLU A 37 -6.55 -2.25 10.25
CA GLU A 37 -6.64 -1.66 11.60
C GLU A 37 -5.90 -0.31 11.72
N LYS A 38 -4.79 -0.11 10.98
CA LYS A 38 -3.96 1.10 11.07
C LYS A 38 -4.25 2.13 9.99
N LEU A 39 -4.55 1.67 8.77
CA LEU A 39 -4.79 2.55 7.63
C LEU A 39 -6.26 2.69 7.29
N ASN A 40 -7.13 1.84 7.85
CA ASN A 40 -8.54 1.73 7.49
C ASN A 40 -8.75 1.42 6.00
N VAL A 41 -7.86 0.59 5.45
CA VAL A 41 -7.90 0.13 4.06
C VAL A 41 -8.26 -1.35 4.05
N LEU A 42 -9.36 -1.69 3.39
CA LEU A 42 -9.77 -3.07 3.22
C LEU A 42 -9.08 -3.68 1.99
N ILE A 43 -8.24 -4.69 2.21
CA ILE A 43 -7.71 -5.54 1.14
C ILE A 43 -8.59 -6.79 1.06
N PRO A 44 -9.36 -6.99 -0.03
CA PRO A 44 -10.31 -8.08 -0.14
C PRO A 44 -9.61 -9.43 -0.27
N VAL A 45 -10.19 -10.46 0.36
CA VAL A 45 -9.71 -11.84 0.30
C VAL A 45 -9.76 -12.38 -1.14
N GLY A 46 -8.70 -13.07 -1.58
CA GLY A 46 -8.60 -13.59 -2.95
C GLY A 46 -8.29 -12.51 -3.99
N HIS A 47 -7.64 -11.42 -3.57
CA HIS A 47 -7.20 -10.35 -4.45
C HIS A 47 -6.21 -10.88 -5.50
N ASN A 48 -6.39 -10.43 -6.75
CA ASN A 48 -5.46 -10.74 -7.84
C ASN A 48 -4.29 -9.76 -7.94
N LEU A 49 -4.26 -8.71 -7.10
CA LEU A 49 -3.23 -7.67 -7.11
C LEU A 49 -2.26 -7.87 -5.94
N SER A 50 -1.08 -7.29 -6.06
CA SER A 50 -0.13 -7.15 -4.96
C SER A 50 -0.12 -5.70 -4.48
N PHE A 51 0.14 -5.52 -3.19
CA PHE A 51 0.16 -4.24 -2.51
C PHE A 51 1.48 -4.07 -1.79
N THR A 52 2.11 -2.92 -1.97
CA THR A 52 3.29 -2.51 -1.22
C THR A 52 3.02 -1.18 -0.56
N ILE A 53 3.32 -1.05 0.73
CA ILE A 53 3.20 0.20 1.47
C ILE A 53 4.54 0.45 2.17
N GLN A 54 5.19 1.54 1.83
CA GLN A 54 6.53 1.87 2.30
C GLN A 54 6.57 3.26 2.92
N ASN A 55 7.26 3.39 4.04
CA ASN A 55 7.62 4.69 4.58
C ASN A 55 8.99 5.12 4.01
N THR A 56 9.00 6.17 3.19
CA THR A 56 10.22 6.71 2.56
C THR A 56 10.94 7.73 3.46
N GLY A 57 10.29 8.14 4.56
CA GLY A 57 10.73 9.20 5.47
C GLY A 57 10.13 10.57 5.14
N GLU A 58 9.82 10.83 3.88
CA GLU A 58 9.15 12.06 3.43
C GLU A 58 7.67 11.80 3.12
N THR A 59 7.38 10.62 2.57
CA THR A 59 6.05 10.19 2.14
C THR A 59 5.78 8.74 2.59
N CYS A 60 4.50 8.39 2.58
CA CYS A 60 4.06 7.01 2.53
C CYS A 60 3.78 6.66 1.06
N MET A 61 4.61 5.80 0.48
CA MET A 61 4.45 5.30 -0.88
C MET A 61 3.59 4.04 -0.88
N VAL A 62 2.58 4.01 -1.72
CA VAL A 62 1.68 2.88 -1.94
C VAL A 62 1.77 2.46 -3.39
N THR A 63 2.10 1.20 -3.62
CA THR A 63 2.09 0.59 -4.94
C THR A 63 1.03 -0.49 -4.98
N VAL A 64 0.18 -0.47 -6.00
CA VAL A 64 -0.73 -1.56 -6.33
C VAL A 64 -0.38 -2.06 -7.71
N ASN A 65 -0.02 -3.34 -7.83
CA ASN A 65 0.47 -3.89 -9.09
C ASN A 65 -0.13 -5.25 -9.39
N SER A 66 -0.16 -5.63 -10.67
CA SER A 66 -0.41 -7.01 -11.04
C SER A 66 0.77 -7.88 -10.58
N PRO A 67 0.52 -9.14 -10.18
CA PRO A 67 1.56 -10.00 -9.62
C PRO A 67 2.66 -10.20 -10.64
N LEU A 68 3.90 -9.83 -10.28
CA LEU A 68 5.06 -9.89 -11.17
C LEU A 68 4.81 -9.21 -12.53
N ASN A 69 3.98 -8.17 -12.56
CA ASN A 69 3.61 -7.42 -13.77
C ASN A 69 2.99 -8.32 -14.86
N ALA A 70 2.28 -9.38 -14.46
CA ALA A 70 1.77 -10.42 -15.36
C ALA A 70 0.64 -9.97 -16.29
N PHE A 71 -0.06 -8.89 -15.97
CA PHE A 71 -1.13 -8.34 -16.82
C PHE A 71 -1.28 -6.83 -16.62
N ALA A 72 -1.77 -6.15 -17.67
CA ALA A 72 -2.07 -4.73 -17.63
C ALA A 72 -3.27 -4.43 -16.73
N LEU A 73 -3.15 -3.41 -15.90
CA LEU A 73 -4.23 -2.81 -15.12
C LEU A 73 -4.92 -1.67 -15.89
N PHE A 74 -4.18 -1.02 -16.79
CA PHE A 74 -4.62 0.14 -17.56
C PHE A 74 -4.64 -0.15 -19.07
N ALA A 75 -5.41 0.67 -19.80
CA ALA A 75 -5.63 0.45 -21.23
C ALA A 75 -4.39 0.72 -22.11
N ASP A 76 -3.45 1.49 -21.60
CA ASP A 76 -2.13 1.79 -22.19
C ASP A 76 -1.08 0.69 -21.93
N GLY A 77 -1.40 -0.28 -21.07
CA GLY A 77 -0.54 -1.42 -20.78
C GLY A 77 0.13 -1.37 -19.41
N ASP A 78 -0.04 -0.30 -18.64
CA ASP A 78 0.60 -0.17 -17.33
C ASP A 78 0.12 -1.25 -16.37
N THR A 79 1.04 -1.76 -15.57
CA THR A 79 0.84 -2.94 -14.71
C THR A 79 0.70 -2.60 -13.23
N ASP A 80 0.84 -1.32 -12.91
CA ASP A 80 0.89 -0.80 -11.55
C ASP A 80 0.40 0.64 -11.50
N ILE A 81 0.04 1.06 -10.28
CA ILE A 81 -0.26 2.43 -9.92
C ILE A 81 0.51 2.75 -8.66
N VAL A 82 1.16 3.92 -8.64
CA VAL A 82 1.92 4.40 -7.49
C VAL A 82 1.27 5.66 -6.96
N GLY A 83 1.09 5.71 -5.65
CA GLY A 83 0.62 6.90 -4.95
C GLY A 83 1.55 7.24 -3.81
N GLU A 84 1.91 8.50 -3.67
CA GLU A 84 2.63 9.02 -2.51
C GLU A 84 1.71 9.91 -1.69
N VAL A 85 1.73 9.73 -0.37
CA VAL A 85 1.00 10.57 0.57
C VAL A 85 2.01 11.26 1.49
N ASP A 86 2.00 12.58 1.51
CA ASP A 86 2.86 13.35 2.42
C ASP A 86 2.20 13.59 3.80
N LYS A 87 2.94 14.24 4.69
CA LYS A 87 2.48 14.58 6.04
C LYS A 87 1.33 15.59 6.09
N GLU A 88 1.14 16.36 5.02
CA GLU A 88 0.04 17.32 4.89
C GLU A 88 -1.23 16.63 4.36
N GLY A 89 -1.13 15.34 4.02
CA GLY A 89 -2.21 14.56 3.44
C GLY A 89 -2.38 14.81 1.94
N LYS A 90 -1.42 15.49 1.29
CA LYS A 90 -1.40 15.63 -0.16
C LYS A 90 -1.11 14.27 -0.76
N VAL A 91 -1.86 13.94 -1.81
CA VAL A 91 -1.72 12.69 -2.55
C VAL A 91 -1.29 13.02 -3.96
N ASP A 92 -0.15 12.49 -4.38
CA ASP A 92 0.30 12.50 -5.77
C ASP A 92 0.22 11.07 -6.31
N ILE A 93 -0.38 10.89 -7.49
CA ILE A 93 -0.58 9.59 -8.13
C ILE A 93 0.05 9.66 -9.51
N TYR A 94 0.84 8.66 -9.88
CA TYR A 94 1.51 8.56 -11.16
C TYR A 94 1.74 7.10 -11.59
#